data_AF-A0A8T1YNU6-F1
#
_entry.id   AF-A0A8T1YNU6-F1
#
_cell.length_a   1.000
_cell.length_b   1.000
_cell.length_c   1.000
_cell.angle_alpha   90.00
_cell.angle_beta   90.00
_cell.angle_gamma   90.00
#
_symmetry.space_group_name_H-M   'P 1'
#
loop_
_entity.id
_entity.type
_entity.pdbx_description
1 polymer ?
#
loop_
_entity_poly.entity_id
_entity_poly.type
_entity_poly.pdbx_seq_one_letter_code
_entity_poly.pdbx_strand_id
1 'polypeptide(L)'
;MASSSLTKFVFFSCLLLLTFTDNLAAGESGKVKLNLYYESVCPGCQEFIVDDLGKIFDYDLYTITHVKLVPFGNAKLSDNLTVTCQNGEEECKLNALEACAIRTWPDTKSHYSFIRCVENDTKGWDSCVKNSGREKAINDCYNGDLYRKLILRYATQTISLKPPHEYVPWLTLNGKPLDDV
;
A
#
# COMPACT_ATOMS: atom_id res chain seq x y z
N MET A 1 -67.63 48.78 -6.41
CA MET A 1 -67.15 48.59 -7.80
C MET A 1 -65.99 49.56 -7.97
N ALA A 2 -64.77 49.11 -7.69
CA ALA A 2 -63.79 48.62 -8.68
C ALA A 2 -63.32 49.77 -9.60
N SER A 3 -62.04 50.04 -9.84
CA SER A 3 -60.77 49.47 -9.35
C SER A 3 -59.68 50.47 -9.73
N SER A 4 -58.61 50.48 -8.93
CA SER A 4 -57.46 51.37 -8.96
C SER A 4 -56.55 51.19 -10.17
N SER A 5 -55.99 52.31 -10.63
CA SER A 5 -54.86 52.39 -11.55
C SER A 5 -53.52 52.29 -10.81
N LEU A 6 -52.54 51.71 -11.51
CA LEU A 6 -51.09 51.66 -11.25
C LEU A 6 -50.57 50.77 -10.12
N THR A 7 -50.02 49.62 -10.51
CA THR A 7 -48.78 49.13 -9.91
C THR A 7 -47.95 48.37 -10.94
N LYS A 8 -46.74 48.88 -11.20
CA LYS A 8 -45.70 48.26 -12.04
C LYS A 8 -45.32 46.92 -11.44
N PHE A 9 -45.42 45.83 -12.19
CA PHE A 9 -44.85 44.53 -11.80
C PHE A 9 -43.98 43.94 -12.92
N VAL A 10 -42.67 44.04 -12.67
CA VAL A 10 -41.64 43.02 -12.86
C VAL A 10 -41.69 42.19 -14.14
N PHE A 11 -40.86 42.56 -15.12
CA PHE A 11 -40.28 41.62 -16.08
C PHE A 11 -38.75 41.67 -15.96
N PHE A 12 -38.22 41.16 -14.84
CA PHE A 12 -36.83 40.72 -14.76
C PHE A 12 -36.79 39.29 -15.31
N SER A 13 -36.95 39.18 -16.63
CA SER A 13 -36.94 37.91 -17.34
C SER A 13 -35.50 37.41 -17.45
N CYS A 14 -35.30 36.17 -17.02
CA CYS A 14 -34.20 35.30 -17.42
C CYS A 14 -32.81 35.57 -16.79
N LEU A 15 -32.74 35.57 -15.46
CA LEU A 15 -31.49 35.27 -14.73
C LEU A 15 -31.65 34.04 -13.84
N LEU A 16 -31.95 32.91 -14.47
CA LEU A 16 -31.73 31.57 -13.90
C LEU A 16 -30.95 30.79 -14.97
N LEU A 17 -29.70 31.19 -15.17
CA LEU A 17 -28.66 30.26 -15.59
C LEU A 17 -28.56 29.23 -14.48
N LEU A 18 -29.33 28.15 -14.60
CA LEU A 18 -28.98 26.88 -14.00
C LEU A 18 -27.69 26.45 -14.72
N THR A 19 -26.56 27.00 -14.29
CA THR A 19 -25.28 26.33 -14.45
C THR A 19 -25.39 25.08 -13.58
N PHE A 20 -25.96 24.02 -14.15
CA PHE A 20 -25.55 22.69 -13.78
C PHE A 20 -24.08 22.63 -14.15
N THR A 21 -23.22 23.10 -13.25
CA THR A 21 -21.86 22.60 -13.19
C THR A 21 -22.07 21.14 -12.84
N ASP A 22 -22.17 20.30 -13.87
CA ASP A 22 -21.90 18.89 -13.71
C ASP A 22 -20.55 18.84 -13.02
N ASN A 23 -20.57 18.53 -11.72
CA ASN A 23 -19.42 17.97 -11.05
C ASN A 23 -19.21 16.61 -11.72
N LEU A 24 -18.67 16.63 -12.94
CA LEU A 24 -17.79 15.60 -13.42
C LEU A 24 -16.56 15.70 -12.52
N ALA A 25 -16.70 15.22 -11.29
CA ALA A 25 -15.64 14.47 -10.69
C ALA A 25 -15.36 13.37 -11.72
N ALA A 26 -14.35 13.62 -12.56
CA ALA A 26 -13.73 12.57 -13.33
C ALA A 26 -13.41 11.51 -12.27
N GLY A 27 -14.23 10.46 -12.23
CA GLY A 27 -13.95 9.32 -11.39
C GLY A 27 -12.58 8.90 -11.83
N GLU A 28 -11.59 9.10 -10.95
CA GLU A 28 -10.35 8.35 -11.05
C GLU A 28 -10.82 6.92 -11.29
N SER A 29 -10.54 6.34 -12.46
CA SER A 29 -10.92 4.97 -12.77
C SER A 29 -10.30 4.13 -11.66
N GLY A 30 -11.11 3.83 -10.64
CA GLY A 30 -10.60 3.67 -9.29
C GLY A 30 -9.89 2.35 -9.20
N LYS A 31 -8.56 2.36 -9.31
CA LYS A 31 -7.78 1.14 -9.18
C LYS A 31 -8.16 0.44 -7.89
N VAL A 32 -8.36 -0.87 -7.95
CA VAL A 32 -8.63 -1.67 -6.75
C VAL A 32 -7.40 -1.59 -5.85
N LYS A 33 -7.58 -1.13 -4.61
CA LYS A 33 -6.49 -1.03 -3.63
C LYS A 33 -6.26 -2.42 -3.02
N LEU A 34 -5.20 -3.08 -3.44
CA LEU A 34 -4.75 -4.35 -2.89
C LEU A 34 -3.61 -4.07 -1.92
N ASN A 35 -3.84 -4.27 -0.61
CA ASN A 35 -2.75 -4.21 0.36
C ASN A 35 -2.42 -5.63 0.83
N LEU A 36 -1.13 -5.97 0.83
CA LEU A 36 -0.59 -7.20 1.40
C LEU A 36 0.22 -6.84 2.66
N TYR A 37 -0.20 -7.40 3.78
CA TYR A 37 0.52 -7.35 5.06
C TYR A 37 1.17 -8.71 5.26
N TYR A 38 2.49 -8.72 5.42
CA TYR A 38 3.28 -9.95 5.39
C TYR A 38 4.53 -9.80 6.25
N GLU A 39 5.20 -10.91 6.50
CA GLU A 39 6.55 -10.96 7.09
C GLU A 39 7.44 -11.82 6.20
N SER A 40 8.70 -11.40 6.09
CA SER A 40 9.74 -12.20 5.45
C SER A 40 9.98 -13.50 6.21
N VAL A 41 10.59 -14.49 5.56
CA VAL A 41 10.90 -15.82 6.13
C VAL A 41 9.64 -16.68 6.42
N CYS A 42 8.43 -16.12 6.42
CA CYS A 42 7.19 -16.87 6.54
C CYS A 42 6.90 -17.65 5.24
N PRO A 43 6.83 -19.00 5.26
CA PRO A 43 6.66 -19.80 4.06
C PRO A 43 5.40 -19.44 3.25
N GLY A 44 4.27 -19.20 3.93
CA GLY A 44 3.03 -18.81 3.26
C GLY A 44 3.09 -17.42 2.64
N CYS A 45 3.84 -16.49 3.22
CA CYS A 45 4.07 -15.17 2.63
C CYS A 45 4.98 -15.28 1.40
N GLN A 46 6.03 -16.10 1.48
CA GLN A 46 6.96 -16.36 0.39
C GLN A 46 6.24 -16.93 -0.83
N GLU A 47 5.48 -18.02 -0.63
CA GLU A 47 4.69 -18.66 -1.69
C GLU A 47 3.72 -17.65 -2.33
N PHE A 48 2.96 -16.92 -1.51
CA PHE A 48 2.01 -15.93 -2.02
C PHE A 48 2.70 -14.82 -2.81
N ILE A 49 3.83 -14.28 -2.35
CA ILE A 49 4.54 -13.18 -3.02
C ILE A 49 5.16 -13.66 -4.34
N VAL A 50 5.75 -14.86 -4.35
CA VAL A 50 6.46 -15.41 -5.51
C VAL A 50 5.49 -15.89 -6.58
N ASP A 51 4.42 -16.56 -6.20
CA ASP A 51 3.54 -17.27 -7.12
C ASP A 51 2.24 -16.51 -7.39
N ASP A 52 1.50 -16.11 -6.36
CA ASP A 52 0.17 -15.53 -6.52
C ASP A 52 0.20 -14.03 -6.83
N LEU A 53 0.93 -13.25 -6.05
CA LEU A 53 1.09 -11.82 -6.31
C LEU A 53 1.82 -11.57 -7.63
N GLY A 54 2.72 -12.48 -8.04
CA GLY A 54 3.40 -12.44 -9.34
C GLY A 54 2.43 -12.36 -10.51
N LYS A 55 1.30 -13.08 -10.44
CA LYS A 55 0.24 -13.06 -11.46
C LYS A 55 -0.33 -11.65 -11.68
N ILE A 56 -0.36 -10.79 -10.65
CA ILE A 56 -0.82 -9.39 -10.81
C ILE A 56 0.08 -8.61 -11.76
N PHE A 57 1.38 -8.90 -11.78
CA PHE A 57 2.35 -8.24 -12.63
C PHE A 57 2.50 -8.93 -13.99
N ASP A 58 2.40 -10.26 -14.03
CA ASP A 58 2.54 -11.06 -15.25
C ASP A 58 1.33 -10.89 -16.20
N TYR A 59 0.12 -10.71 -15.66
CA TYR A 59 -1.11 -10.49 -16.45
C TYR A 59 -1.52 -9.02 -16.54
N ASP A 60 -0.61 -8.08 -16.28
CA ASP A 60 -0.84 -6.63 -16.33
C ASP A 60 -2.00 -6.13 -15.44
N LEU A 61 -2.43 -6.90 -14.43
CA LEU A 61 -3.49 -6.49 -13.50
C LEU A 61 -3.05 -5.30 -12.61
N TYR A 62 -1.75 -5.03 -12.48
CA TYR A 62 -1.22 -3.80 -11.86
C TYR A 62 -1.69 -2.50 -12.57
N THR A 63 -2.16 -2.60 -13.82
CA THR A 63 -2.76 -1.46 -14.54
C THR A 63 -4.09 -1.03 -13.93
N ILE A 64 -4.84 -1.97 -13.34
CA ILE A 64 -6.15 -1.75 -12.70
C ILE A 64 -6.13 -1.93 -11.18
N THR A 65 -5.00 -2.31 -10.60
CA THR A 65 -4.80 -2.48 -9.15
C THR A 65 -3.72 -1.54 -8.64
N HIS A 66 -3.91 -1.02 -7.43
CA HIS A 66 -2.87 -0.33 -6.69
C HIS A 66 -2.38 -1.28 -5.60
N VAL A 67 -1.26 -1.95 -5.87
CA VAL A 67 -0.64 -2.89 -4.94
C VAL A 67 0.24 -2.14 -3.94
N LYS A 68 0.03 -2.43 -2.66
CA LYS A 68 0.82 -1.91 -1.55
C LYS A 68 1.33 -3.05 -0.69
N LEU A 69 2.64 -3.08 -0.49
CA LEU A 69 3.35 -4.05 0.32
C LEU A 69 3.65 -3.46 1.70
N VAL A 70 3.39 -4.23 2.76
CA VAL A 70 3.57 -3.84 4.16
C VAL A 70 4.36 -4.93 4.91
N PRO A 71 5.71 -4.87 4.88
CA PRO A 71 6.57 -5.83 5.59
C PRO A 71 6.59 -5.52 7.10
N PHE A 72 5.88 -6.32 7.89
CA PHE A 72 5.88 -6.30 9.35
C PHE A 72 5.23 -7.56 9.92
N GLY A 73 4.08 -7.95 9.36
CA GLY A 73 3.33 -9.16 9.72
C GLY A 73 3.05 -9.28 11.22
N ASN A 74 3.39 -10.43 11.79
CA ASN A 74 3.16 -10.79 13.20
C ASN A 74 4.18 -10.19 14.15
N ALA A 75 5.17 -9.44 13.65
CA ALA A 75 6.13 -8.74 14.50
C ALA A 75 5.41 -7.89 15.56
N LYS A 76 6.05 -7.76 16.73
CA LYS A 76 5.51 -7.00 17.86
C LYS A 76 6.32 -5.73 18.02
N LEU A 77 5.61 -4.64 18.30
CA LEU A 77 6.18 -3.36 18.69
C LEU A 77 5.97 -3.17 20.19
N SER A 78 7.05 -3.11 20.96
CA SER A 78 7.01 -2.81 22.39
C SER A 78 6.93 -1.30 22.66
N ASP A 79 6.62 -0.92 23.90
CA ASP A 79 6.48 0.48 24.32
C ASP A 79 7.76 1.31 24.13
N ASN A 80 8.94 0.68 24.21
CA ASN A 80 10.23 1.32 23.95
C ASN A 80 10.60 1.36 22.45
N LEU A 81 9.64 1.12 21.56
CA LEU A 81 9.81 1.12 20.11
C LEU A 81 10.83 0.07 19.62
N THR A 82 10.89 -1.07 20.29
CA THR A 82 11.67 -2.23 19.84
C THR A 82 10.75 -3.16 19.07
N VAL A 83 11.26 -3.69 17.95
CA VAL A 83 10.53 -4.64 17.11
C VAL A 83 11.08 -6.03 17.34
N THR A 84 10.20 -6.99 17.62
CA THR A 84 10.55 -8.41 17.74
C THR A 84 9.73 -9.23 16.74
N CYS A 85 10.41 -10.05 15.96
CA CYS A 85 9.83 -10.82 14.87
C CYS A 85 9.59 -12.28 15.26
N GLN A 86 8.62 -12.93 14.63
CA GLN A 86 8.20 -14.29 15.02
C GLN A 86 9.29 -15.32 14.70
N ASN A 87 9.95 -15.18 13.55
CA ASN A 87 11.03 -16.06 13.10
C ASN A 87 12.43 -15.51 13.45
N GLY A 88 12.52 -14.63 14.46
CA GLY A 88 13.78 -14.13 15.00
C GLY A 88 14.37 -12.93 14.26
N GLU A 89 15.65 -12.63 14.54
CA GLU A 89 16.29 -11.39 14.07
C GLU A 89 16.41 -11.30 12.54
N GLU A 90 16.53 -12.43 11.85
CA GLU A 90 16.68 -12.45 10.39
C GLU A 90 15.41 -11.95 9.68
N GLU A 91 14.22 -12.35 10.14
CA GLU A 91 12.95 -11.79 9.65
C GLU A 91 12.90 -10.27 9.87
N CYS A 92 13.33 -9.78 11.03
CA CYS A 92 13.35 -8.34 11.32
C CYS A 92 14.31 -7.59 10.38
N LYS A 93 15.46 -8.18 10.06
CA LYS A 93 16.42 -7.65 9.10
C LYS A 93 15.82 -7.60 7.70
N LEU A 94 15.22 -8.68 7.23
CA LEU A 94 14.65 -8.73 5.89
C LEU A 94 13.40 -7.85 5.73
N ASN A 95 12.53 -7.79 6.75
CA ASN A 95 11.43 -6.82 6.78
C ASN A 95 11.95 -5.37 6.62
N ALA A 96 13.07 -5.03 7.28
CA ALA A 96 13.69 -3.71 7.19
C ALA A 96 14.35 -3.46 5.82
N LEU A 97 14.98 -4.48 5.24
CA LEU A 97 15.55 -4.43 3.89
C LEU A 97 14.47 -4.14 2.84
N GLU A 98 13.36 -4.86 2.91
CA GLU A 98 12.24 -4.71 1.98
C GLU A 98 11.51 -3.37 2.17
N ALA A 99 11.36 -2.90 3.42
CA ALA A 99 10.91 -1.55 3.69
C ALA A 99 11.79 -0.49 2.99
N CYS A 100 13.12 -0.67 3.04
CA CYS A 100 14.06 0.19 2.33
C CYS A 100 13.97 0.06 0.80
N ALA A 101 13.68 -1.13 0.28
CA ALA A 101 13.42 -1.32 -1.15
C ALA A 101 12.18 -0.54 -1.59
N ILE A 102 11.06 -0.65 -0.88
CA ILE A 102 9.81 0.11 -1.17
C ILE A 102 10.09 1.62 -1.15
N ARG A 103 10.93 2.10 -0.23
CA ARG A 103 11.34 3.51 -0.18
C ARG A 103 12.24 3.93 -1.35
N THR A 104 13.05 3.01 -1.86
CA THR A 104 14.04 3.26 -2.93
C THR A 104 13.37 3.33 -4.30
N TRP A 105 12.37 2.47 -4.54
CA TRP A 105 11.57 2.49 -5.78
C TRP A 105 10.12 2.91 -5.50
N PRO A 106 9.74 4.15 -5.83
CA PRO A 106 8.34 4.57 -5.77
C PRO A 106 7.43 3.79 -6.73
N ASP A 107 7.99 3.24 -7.81
CA ASP A 107 7.27 2.37 -8.75
C ASP A 107 7.03 0.98 -8.14
N THR A 108 5.76 0.57 -8.13
CA THR A 108 5.33 -0.69 -7.50
C THR A 108 5.92 -1.92 -8.14
N LYS A 109 6.01 -1.97 -9.47
CA LYS A 109 6.57 -3.12 -10.19
C LYS A 109 8.05 -3.30 -9.88
N SER A 110 8.79 -2.20 -9.76
CA SER A 110 10.21 -2.19 -9.46
C SER A 110 10.51 -2.69 -8.04
N HIS A 111 9.86 -2.15 -7.00
CA HIS A 111 10.10 -2.68 -5.64
C HIS A 111 9.55 -4.09 -5.46
N TYR A 112 8.43 -4.44 -6.10
CA TYR A 112 7.91 -5.81 -6.06
C TYR A 112 8.92 -6.79 -6.64
N SER A 113 9.55 -6.47 -7.77
CA SER A 113 10.57 -7.34 -8.38
C SER A 113 11.75 -7.62 -7.43
N PHE A 114 12.17 -6.60 -6.67
CA PHE A 114 13.20 -6.77 -5.65
C PHE A 114 12.71 -7.66 -4.49
N ILE A 115 11.52 -7.40 -3.95
CA ILE A 115 10.94 -8.18 -2.85
C ILE A 115 10.75 -9.64 -3.26
N ARG A 116 10.24 -9.90 -4.48
CA ARG A 116 10.12 -11.26 -5.03
C ARG A 116 11.46 -11.98 -5.07
N CYS A 117 12.56 -11.29 -5.41
CA CYS A 117 13.90 -11.87 -5.38
C CYS A 117 14.28 -12.30 -3.96
N VAL A 118 14.08 -11.43 -2.97
CA VAL A 118 14.41 -11.70 -1.56
C VAL A 118 13.55 -12.85 -1.02
N GLU A 119 12.25 -12.84 -1.26
CA GLU A 119 11.33 -13.86 -0.75
C GLU A 119 11.51 -15.22 -1.42
N ASN A 120 12.00 -15.25 -2.66
CA ASN A 120 12.34 -16.50 -3.36
C ASN A 120 13.59 -17.20 -2.78
N ASP A 121 14.54 -16.44 -2.23
CA ASP A 121 15.71 -16.97 -1.54
C ASP A 121 16.15 -16.04 -0.41
N THR A 122 15.52 -16.18 0.76
CA THR A 122 15.84 -15.37 1.94
C THR A 122 17.22 -15.67 2.52
N LYS A 123 17.89 -16.75 2.10
CA LYS A 123 19.28 -17.03 2.50
C LYS A 123 20.30 -16.36 1.57
N GLY A 124 19.94 -16.17 0.31
CA GLY A 124 20.74 -15.53 -0.74
C GLY A 124 20.36 -14.08 -1.05
N TRP A 125 19.65 -13.40 -0.14
CA TRP A 125 19.10 -12.06 -0.35
C TRP A 125 20.14 -10.99 -0.74
N ASP A 126 21.40 -11.18 -0.34
CA ASP A 126 22.49 -10.25 -0.64
C ASP A 126 22.75 -10.15 -2.16
N SER A 127 22.50 -11.23 -2.89
CA SER A 127 22.57 -11.25 -4.35
C SER A 127 21.50 -10.34 -4.98
N CYS A 128 20.29 -10.28 -4.41
CA CYS A 128 19.23 -9.38 -4.84
C CYS A 128 19.63 -7.91 -4.69
N VAL A 129 20.31 -7.58 -3.58
CA VAL A 129 20.85 -6.22 -3.34
C VAL A 129 21.92 -5.87 -4.35
N LYS A 130 22.92 -6.72 -4.54
CA LYS A 130 24.03 -6.50 -5.51
C LYS A 130 23.52 -6.33 -6.94
N ASN A 131 22.53 -7.14 -7.33
CA ASN A 131 21.98 -7.14 -8.69
C ASN A 131 20.91 -6.06 -8.92
N SER A 132 20.51 -5.32 -7.88
CA SER A 132 19.40 -4.35 -7.96
C SER A 132 19.70 -3.11 -8.80
N GLY A 133 20.97 -2.80 -9.06
CA GLY A 133 21.39 -1.50 -9.59
C GLY A 133 21.10 -0.32 -8.64
N ARG A 134 20.64 -0.58 -7.41
CA ARG A 134 20.29 0.40 -6.36
C ARG A 134 20.93 0.06 -5.00
N GLU A 135 21.90 -0.85 -4.98
CA GLU A 135 22.59 -1.32 -3.78
C GLU A 135 22.93 -0.19 -2.81
N LYS A 136 23.56 0.89 -3.30
CA LYS A 136 23.92 2.03 -2.45
C LYS A 136 22.70 2.66 -1.75
N ALA A 137 21.61 2.90 -2.48
CA ALA A 137 20.42 3.55 -1.92
C ALA A 137 19.74 2.66 -0.87
N ILE A 138 19.70 1.35 -1.11
CA ILE A 138 19.18 0.37 -0.16
C ILE A 138 20.05 0.36 1.10
N ASN A 139 21.37 0.24 0.93
CA ASN A 139 22.33 0.19 2.04
C ASN A 139 22.37 1.48 2.85
N ASP A 140 22.25 2.65 2.21
CA ASP A 140 22.16 3.95 2.90
C ASP A 140 20.90 4.01 3.79
N CYS A 141 19.78 3.45 3.33
CA CYS A 141 18.54 3.35 4.11
C CYS A 141 18.67 2.34 5.26
N TYR A 142 19.19 1.16 4.94
CA TYR A 142 19.24 -0.01 5.82
C TYR A 142 20.23 0.17 6.98
N ASN A 143 21.38 0.80 6.73
CA ASN A 143 22.40 1.04 7.75
C ASN A 143 22.23 2.39 8.48
N GLY A 144 21.27 3.22 8.07
CA GLY A 144 20.96 4.51 8.69
C GLY A 144 19.72 4.47 9.58
N ASP A 145 19.26 5.62 10.07
CA ASP A 145 18.04 5.69 10.90
C ASP A 145 16.73 5.50 10.12
N LEU A 146 16.81 5.44 8.78
CA LEU A 146 15.63 5.45 7.93
C LEU A 146 14.85 4.14 8.00
N TYR A 147 15.52 2.98 8.01
CA TYR A 147 14.83 1.69 8.13
C TYR A 147 13.98 1.63 9.40
N ARG A 148 14.48 2.15 10.54
CA ARG A 148 13.75 2.18 11.81
C ARG A 148 12.46 2.99 11.69
N LYS A 149 12.52 4.16 11.06
CA LYS A 149 11.31 4.98 10.80
C LYS A 149 10.31 4.26 9.90
N LEU A 150 10.80 3.56 8.88
CA LEU A 150 9.94 2.82 7.94
C LEU A 150 9.26 1.64 8.64
N ILE A 151 9.99 0.84 9.41
CA ILE A 151 9.43 -0.29 10.15
C ILE A 151 8.40 0.17 11.19
N LEU A 152 8.65 1.24 11.95
CA LEU A 152 7.65 1.79 12.87
C LEU A 152 6.38 2.28 12.15
N ARG A 153 6.54 2.84 10.94
CA ARG A 153 5.42 3.22 10.08
C ARG A 153 4.64 2.00 9.59
N TYR A 154 5.28 0.89 9.26
CA TYR A 154 4.60 -0.34 8.86
C TYR A 154 3.94 -1.03 10.06
N ALA A 155 4.60 -1.06 11.22
CA ALA A 155 3.99 -1.49 12.48
C ALA A 155 2.68 -0.77 12.77
N THR A 156 2.68 0.57 12.65
CA THR A 156 1.47 1.38 12.85
C THR A 156 0.36 1.00 11.88
N GLN A 157 0.70 0.74 10.61
CA GLN A 157 -0.29 0.35 9.59
C GLN A 157 -0.87 -1.04 9.85
N THR A 158 -0.05 -2.00 10.27
CA THR A 158 -0.49 -3.37 10.55
C THR A 158 -1.31 -3.44 11.84
N ILE A 159 -0.85 -2.81 12.92
CA ILE A 159 -1.52 -2.81 14.23
C ILE A 159 -2.87 -2.08 14.18
N SER A 160 -3.04 -1.10 13.28
CA SER A 160 -4.28 -0.33 13.13
C SER A 160 -5.34 -1.00 12.24
N LEU A 161 -5.07 -2.20 11.73
CA LEU A 161 -6.04 -2.97 10.95
C LEU A 161 -7.34 -3.21 11.72
N LYS A 162 -8.46 -3.14 10.99
CA LYS A 162 -9.81 -3.39 11.52
C LYS A 162 -10.60 -4.27 10.53
N PRO A 163 -10.95 -5.51 10.90
CA PRO A 163 -10.47 -6.23 12.09
C PRO A 163 -8.94 -6.37 12.10
N PRO A 164 -8.30 -6.60 13.27
CA PRO A 164 -6.91 -7.00 13.31
C PRO A 164 -6.67 -8.24 12.42
N HIS A 165 -5.50 -8.35 11.80
CA HIS A 165 -5.17 -9.57 11.05
C HIS A 165 -5.07 -10.76 12.03
N GLU A 166 -5.48 -11.93 11.56
CA GLU A 166 -5.45 -13.17 12.36
C GLU A 166 -4.31 -14.09 11.95
N TYR A 167 -3.76 -13.88 10.75
CA TYR A 167 -2.66 -14.63 10.16
C TYR A 167 -1.90 -13.73 9.17
N VAL A 168 -0.82 -14.26 8.58
CA VAL A 168 -0.13 -13.68 7.43
C VAL A 168 0.13 -14.79 6.40
N PRO A 169 0.12 -14.49 5.08
CA PRO A 169 -0.15 -13.18 4.47
C PRO A 169 -1.59 -12.71 4.70
N TRP A 170 -1.79 -11.42 4.98
CA TRP A 170 -3.12 -10.82 5.17
C TRP A 170 -3.43 -9.83 4.07
N LEU A 171 -4.53 -10.05 3.36
CA LEU A 171 -4.92 -9.24 2.22
C LEU A 171 -6.10 -8.33 2.55
N THR A 172 -6.06 -7.13 1.97
CA THR A 172 -7.24 -6.28 1.93
C THR A 172 -7.49 -5.77 0.52
N LEU A 173 -8.76 -5.78 0.10
CA LEU A 173 -9.24 -5.15 -1.12
C LEU A 173 -10.12 -3.96 -0.75
N ASN A 174 -9.73 -2.77 -1.20
CA ASN A 174 -10.41 -1.51 -0.87
C ASN A 174 -10.66 -1.32 0.63
N GLY A 175 -9.69 -1.76 1.45
CA GLY A 175 -9.72 -1.64 2.91
C GLY A 175 -10.55 -2.70 3.64
N LYS A 176 -11.14 -3.67 2.93
CA LYS A 176 -11.82 -4.81 3.53
C LYS A 176 -10.92 -6.04 3.46
N PRO A 177 -10.82 -6.86 4.52
CA PRO A 177 -10.16 -8.16 4.44
C PRO A 177 -10.71 -8.99 3.29
N LEU A 178 -9.81 -9.72 2.62
CA LEU A 178 -10.21 -10.78 1.72
C LEU A 178 -10.33 -12.04 2.57
N ASP A 179 -11.54 -12.36 3.02
CA ASP A 179 -11.80 -13.62 3.71
C ASP A 179 -11.74 -14.77 2.69
N ASP A 180 -11.32 -15.96 3.13
CA ASP A 180 -11.31 -17.16 2.29
C ASP A 180 -12.69 -17.36 1.66
N VAL A 181 -12.74 -17.38 0.33
CA VAL A 181 -13.94 -17.68 -0.46
C VAL A 181 -14.11 -19.18 -0.60
#